data_AF-B6VH81-F1
#
_entry.id   AF-B6VH81-F1
#
_cell.length_a   1.000
_cell.length_b   1.000
_cell.length_c   1.000
_cell.angle_alpha   90.00
_cell.angle_beta   90.00
_cell.angle_gamma   90.00
#
_symmetry.space_group_name_H-M   'P 1'
#
loop_
_entity.id
_entity.type
_entity.pdbx_description
1 polymer ?
#
loop_
_entity_poly.entity_id
_entity_poly.type
_entity_poly.pdbx_seq_one_letter_code
_entity_poly.pdbx_strand_id
1 'polypeptide(L)'
;MVSALWGAPLIRVCSNPVSSPSVNGPLRLVSRLSSQSSALSQSGGGTTSAASTEARSRALRRPAGTMLLALVSLLSCLLPSSEAKVYSRCELARVLQDFGLDGYRGYSLADWVCLAYFTSGFNAAALDYEADGSTNNGIFQINSRRWCSNLTPNVPNVCRMYCS
;
A
#
# COMPACT_ATOMS: atom_id res chain seq x y z
N MET A 1 -1.10 -1.76 19.80
CA MET A 1 -0.93 -2.98 18.99
C MET A 1 -1.42 -2.69 17.57
N VAL A 2 -0.76 -3.29 16.56
CA VAL A 2 -1.11 -3.35 15.12
C VAL A 2 -1.86 -2.18 14.47
N SER A 3 -1.13 -1.40 13.66
CA SER A 3 -1.53 -0.98 12.30
C SER A 3 -0.34 -0.32 11.58
N ALA A 4 0.68 -1.11 11.28
CA ALA A 4 1.85 -0.71 10.49
C ALA A 4 1.88 -1.49 9.16
N LEU A 5 0.75 -1.51 8.43
CA LEU A 5 0.54 -2.37 7.26
C LEU A 5 -0.07 -1.67 6.01
N TRP A 6 -0.16 -0.34 6.02
CA TRP A 6 -0.57 0.45 4.85
C TRP A 6 0.54 1.48 4.58
N GLY A 7 1.35 1.28 3.53
CA GLY A 7 2.46 2.21 3.25
C GLY A 7 3.62 1.72 2.37
N ALA A 8 3.56 0.52 1.79
CA ALA A 8 4.46 0.11 0.72
C ALA A 8 3.61 -0.27 -0.50
N PRO A 9 3.82 0.36 -1.67
CA PRO A 9 3.29 -0.15 -2.93
C PRO A 9 3.74 -1.60 -3.09
N LEU A 10 2.79 -2.50 -3.33
CA LEU A 10 3.07 -3.92 -3.43
C LEU A 10 3.84 -4.19 -4.72
N ILE A 11 5.17 -4.30 -4.60
CA ILE A 11 6.03 -4.89 -5.62
C ILE A 11 5.55 -6.33 -5.82
N ARG A 12 4.77 -6.56 -6.87
CA ARG A 12 4.23 -7.86 -7.22
C ARG A 12 5.31 -8.65 -7.94
N VAL A 13 5.84 -9.68 -7.27
CA VAL A 13 6.78 -10.65 -7.87
C VAL A 13 6.01 -11.93 -8.17
N CYS A 14 6.00 -12.35 -9.43
CA CYS A 14 5.44 -13.65 -9.78
C CYS A 14 6.41 -14.77 -9.39
N SER A 15 6.09 -15.48 -8.30
CA SER A 15 6.84 -16.64 -7.83
C SER A 15 5.90 -17.79 -7.51
N ASN A 16 6.29 -19.01 -7.89
CA ASN A 16 5.58 -20.22 -7.43
C ASN A 16 5.77 -20.37 -5.91
N PRO A 17 4.71 -20.78 -5.16
CA PRO A 17 4.77 -20.90 -3.70
C PRO A 17 5.74 -21.98 -3.18
N VAL A 18 6.25 -22.83 -4.08
CA VAL A 18 7.21 -23.91 -3.78
C VAL A 18 8.62 -23.40 -3.46
N SER A 19 8.95 -22.15 -3.80
CA SER A 19 10.31 -21.60 -3.64
C SER A 19 10.42 -20.40 -2.70
N SER A 20 9.49 -20.22 -1.76
CA SER A 20 9.59 -19.22 -0.69
C SER A 20 10.81 -19.50 0.21
N PRO A 21 11.81 -18.60 0.29
CA PRO A 21 12.89 -18.73 1.27
C PRO A 21 12.30 -18.61 2.68
N SER A 22 12.73 -19.46 3.62
CA SER A 22 12.38 -19.29 5.03
C SER A 22 13.08 -18.03 5.56
N VAL A 23 12.30 -16.97 5.79
CA VAL A 23 12.83 -15.66 6.25
C VAL A 23 13.16 -15.72 7.75
N ASN A 24 14.18 -16.51 8.10
CA ASN A 24 14.77 -16.55 9.45
C ASN A 24 15.74 -15.36 9.66
N GLY A 25 15.29 -14.16 9.30
CA GLY A 25 15.97 -12.90 9.57
C GLY A 25 15.32 -12.18 10.74
N PRO A 26 16.07 -11.59 11.68
CA PRO A 26 15.49 -10.86 12.79
C PRO A 26 14.74 -9.62 12.28
N LEU A 27 13.46 -9.51 12.63
CA LEU A 27 12.62 -8.32 12.41
C LEU A 27 13.29 -7.08 13.04
N ARG A 28 14.07 -6.33 12.26
CA ARG A 28 14.65 -5.06 12.71
C ARG A 28 13.58 -3.98 12.73
N LEU A 29 12.93 -3.86 13.88
CA LEU A 29 12.00 -2.78 14.20
C LEU A 29 12.69 -1.42 14.00
N VAL A 30 12.36 -0.71 12.92
CA VAL A 30 12.89 0.62 12.64
C VAL A 30 12.22 1.65 13.55
N SER A 31 12.87 1.93 14.68
CA SER A 31 12.49 3.00 15.60
C SER A 31 12.65 4.37 14.91
N ARG A 32 11.56 4.96 14.41
CA ARG A 32 11.56 6.38 14.01
C ARG A 32 11.58 7.26 15.26
N LEU A 33 12.74 7.86 15.55
CA LEU A 33 12.80 9.04 16.42
C LEU A 33 12.26 10.25 15.63
N SER A 34 11.13 10.79 16.06
CA SER A 34 10.74 12.16 15.75
C SER A 34 11.06 13.04 16.97
N SER A 35 11.94 14.02 16.79
CA SER A 35 12.38 14.94 17.86
C SER A 35 11.51 16.21 17.92
N GLN A 36 11.60 16.92 19.06
CA GLN A 36 11.06 18.27 19.36
C GLN A 36 9.54 18.26 19.65
N SER A 37 9.04 18.57 20.86
CA SER A 37 9.27 19.73 21.76
C SER A 37 8.82 21.04 21.11
N SER A 38 7.82 21.76 21.62
CA SER A 38 7.75 22.43 22.94
C SER A 38 6.29 22.86 23.21
N ALA A 39 5.78 23.34 24.36
CA ALA A 39 6.08 23.34 25.80
C ALA A 39 5.06 24.33 26.43
N LEU A 40 4.40 23.98 27.55
CA LEU A 40 3.68 24.87 28.51
C LEU A 40 2.44 25.68 27.98
N SER A 41 1.48 26.18 28.79
CA SER A 41 1.33 26.28 30.26
C SER A 41 -0.14 26.48 30.71
N GLN A 42 -0.53 25.91 31.87
CA GLN A 42 -1.49 26.45 32.90
C GLN A 42 -2.95 26.86 32.54
N SER A 43 -3.89 27.09 33.49
CA SER A 43 -4.42 26.29 34.63
C SER A 43 -5.55 27.04 35.37
N GLY A 44 -6.61 26.36 35.85
CA GLY A 44 -7.66 26.89 36.76
C GLY A 44 -8.79 27.69 36.10
N GLY A 45 -9.99 27.91 36.68
CA GLY A 45 -10.58 27.38 37.92
C GLY A 45 -11.74 28.28 38.46
N GLY A 46 -12.87 27.69 38.89
CA GLY A 46 -14.03 28.40 39.52
C GLY A 46 -15.19 28.75 38.55
N THR A 47 -16.44 28.24 38.71
CA THR A 47 -17.54 28.71 39.61
C THR A 47 -18.01 30.14 39.32
N THR A 48 -19.29 30.49 39.11
CA THR A 48 -20.59 29.78 39.18
C THR A 48 -21.36 29.99 37.84
N SER A 49 -22.68 29.83 37.61
CA SER A 49 -23.89 29.59 38.44
C SER A 49 -24.95 28.76 37.66
N ALA A 50 -26.26 28.96 37.91
CA ALA A 50 -27.37 28.27 37.26
C ALA A 50 -28.22 29.20 36.37
N ALA A 51 -28.65 28.69 35.20
CA ALA A 51 -29.77 29.25 34.45
C ALA A 51 -30.53 28.14 33.69
N SER A 52 -31.74 27.83 34.20
CA SER A 52 -32.93 27.37 33.50
C SER A 52 -32.81 26.26 32.43
N THR A 53 -33.30 25.07 32.77
CA THR A 53 -33.65 24.02 31.82
C THR A 53 -34.81 24.44 30.92
N GLU A 54 -34.55 24.70 29.64
CA GLU A 54 -35.57 24.60 28.60
C GLU A 54 -35.30 23.35 27.75
N ALA A 55 -36.02 22.25 28.07
CA ALA A 55 -35.90 20.97 27.39
C ALA A 55 -36.54 21.03 25.99
N ARG A 56 -35.92 21.79 25.08
CA ARG A 56 -36.41 21.94 23.71
C ARG A 56 -36.12 20.67 22.92
N SER A 57 -37.09 19.77 22.95
CA SER A 57 -37.18 18.49 22.24
C SER A 57 -37.11 18.68 20.72
N ARG A 58 -35.91 19.00 20.22
CA ARG A 58 -35.55 18.77 18.82
C ARG A 58 -35.51 17.26 18.62
N ALA A 59 -36.64 16.70 18.20
CA ALA A 59 -36.73 15.33 17.72
C ALA A 59 -35.53 15.08 16.79
N LEU A 60 -34.75 14.04 17.08
CA LEU A 60 -33.64 13.61 16.26
C LEU A 60 -34.21 13.03 14.96
N ARG A 61 -34.67 13.92 14.06
CA ARG A 61 -34.82 13.66 12.64
C ARG A 61 -33.43 13.33 12.13
N ARG A 62 -33.02 12.07 12.29
CA ARG A 62 -31.83 11.49 11.69
C ARG A 62 -31.88 11.88 10.20
N PRO A 63 -31.03 12.78 9.70
CA PRO A 63 -30.96 13.01 8.28
C PRO A 63 -30.47 11.70 7.67
N ALA A 64 -31.30 11.04 6.85
CA ALA A 64 -30.88 9.86 6.11
C ALA A 64 -29.57 10.15 5.34
N GLY A 65 -29.42 11.40 4.87
CA GLY A 65 -28.18 11.95 4.31
C GLY A 65 -26.96 11.88 5.24
N THR A 66 -27.05 12.13 6.55
CA THR A 66 -25.87 11.99 7.43
C THR A 66 -25.44 10.55 7.66
N MET A 67 -26.39 9.59 7.68
CA MET A 67 -26.05 8.18 7.73
C MET A 67 -25.42 7.72 6.40
N LEU A 68 -25.96 8.19 5.27
CA LEU A 68 -25.40 7.93 3.94
C LEU A 68 -24.00 8.54 3.77
N LEU A 69 -23.78 9.79 4.19
CA LEU A 69 -22.47 10.45 4.15
C LEU A 69 -21.46 9.73 5.06
N ALA A 70 -21.86 9.34 6.27
CA ALA A 70 -20.99 8.55 7.15
C ALA A 70 -20.63 7.19 6.54
N LEU A 71 -21.58 6.50 5.90
CA LEU A 71 -21.34 5.24 5.19
C LEU A 71 -20.41 5.43 3.98
N VAL A 72 -20.60 6.48 3.18
CA VAL A 72 -19.72 6.80 2.04
C VAL A 72 -18.32 7.14 2.49
N SER A 73 -18.15 7.99 3.52
CA SER A 73 -16.82 8.29 4.10
C SER A 73 -16.15 7.04 4.67
N LEU A 74 -16.90 6.13 5.29
CA LEU A 74 -16.36 4.86 5.75
C LEU A 74 -15.89 4.00 4.57
N LEU A 75 -16.71 3.87 3.52
CA LEU A 75 -16.41 3.09 2.32
C LEU A 75 -15.17 3.61 1.58
N SER A 76 -15.03 4.93 1.45
CA SER A 76 -13.84 5.56 0.84
C SER A 76 -12.55 5.26 1.59
N CYS A 77 -12.59 5.19 2.92
CA CYS A 77 -11.43 4.82 3.75
C CYS A 77 -11.03 3.34 3.65
N LEU A 78 -11.85 2.46 3.06
CA LEU A 78 -11.51 1.05 2.81
C LEU A 78 -10.80 0.83 1.47
N LEU A 79 -10.71 1.85 0.60
CA LEU A 79 -10.06 1.69 -0.69
C LEU A 79 -8.53 1.69 -0.53
N PRO A 80 -7.82 0.63 -0.95
CA PRO A 80 -6.36 0.64 -0.94
C PRO A 80 -5.84 1.67 -1.95
N SER A 81 -4.97 2.59 -1.51
CA SER A 81 -4.28 3.47 -2.43
C SER A 81 -3.24 2.69 -3.23
N SER A 82 -3.46 2.58 -4.53
CA SER A 82 -2.43 2.14 -5.49
C SER A 82 -1.45 3.30 -5.71
N GLU A 83 -0.58 3.55 -4.73
CA GLU A 83 0.43 4.59 -4.78
C GLU A 83 1.36 4.41 -5.98
N ALA A 84 1.30 5.36 -6.93
CA ALA A 84 2.14 5.38 -8.12
C ALA A 84 3.57 5.81 -7.77
N LYS A 85 4.33 4.91 -7.14
CA LYS A 85 5.67 5.18 -6.64
C LYS A 85 6.75 4.89 -7.68
N VAL A 86 7.61 5.86 -7.90
CA VAL A 86 8.96 5.64 -8.44
C VAL A 86 9.91 5.46 -7.24
N TYR A 87 10.67 4.36 -7.23
CA TYR A 87 11.64 4.07 -6.18
C TYR A 87 13.00 4.68 -6.50
N SER A 88 13.76 5.08 -5.47
CA SER A 88 15.20 5.28 -5.66
C SER A 88 15.95 3.94 -5.64
N ARG A 89 17.11 3.85 -6.32
CA ARG A 89 17.89 2.60 -6.44
C ARG A 89 18.11 1.88 -5.10
N CYS A 90 18.55 2.60 -4.08
CA CYS A 90 18.87 2.03 -2.76
C CYS A 90 17.62 1.77 -1.90
N GLU A 91 16.52 2.47 -2.16
CA GLU A 91 15.23 2.20 -1.53
C GLU A 91 14.64 0.90 -2.08
N LEU A 92 14.64 0.75 -3.41
CA LEU A 92 14.23 -0.49 -4.07
C LEU A 92 15.07 -1.68 -3.59
N ALA A 93 16.41 -1.55 -3.57
CA ALA A 93 17.31 -2.60 -3.09
C ALA A 93 16.93 -3.10 -1.68
N ARG A 94 16.60 -2.20 -0.74
CA ARG A 94 16.13 -2.60 0.61
C ARG A 94 14.82 -3.37 0.54
N VAL A 95 13.83 -2.88 -0.20
CA VAL A 95 12.54 -3.56 -0.32
C VAL A 95 12.69 -4.95 -0.95
N LEU A 96 13.52 -5.11 -1.99
CA LEU A 96 13.78 -6.41 -2.61
C LEU A 96 14.58 -7.36 -1.70
N GLN A 97 15.46 -6.83 -0.84
CA GLN A 97 16.14 -7.59 0.22
C GLN A 97 15.15 -8.07 1.29
N ASP A 98 14.24 -7.20 1.73
CA ASP A 98 13.21 -7.50 2.73
C ASP A 98 12.21 -8.56 2.20
N PHE A 99 11.99 -8.62 0.88
CA PHE A 99 11.25 -9.70 0.20
C PHE A 99 12.08 -10.97 -0.05
N GLY A 100 13.36 -11.02 0.33
CA GLY A 100 14.21 -12.20 0.20
C GLY A 100 14.63 -12.55 -1.23
N LEU A 101 14.73 -11.55 -2.13
CA LEU A 101 15.15 -11.79 -3.52
C LEU A 101 16.66 -11.94 -3.71
N ASP A 102 17.49 -11.55 -2.73
CA ASP A 102 18.93 -11.73 -2.80
C ASP A 102 19.30 -13.22 -2.74
N GLY A 103 19.93 -13.72 -3.80
CA GLY A 103 20.20 -15.15 -4.02
C GLY A 103 19.00 -15.95 -4.52
N TYR A 104 17.81 -15.35 -4.70
CA TYR A 104 16.63 -16.08 -5.17
C TYR A 104 16.85 -16.63 -6.58
N ARG A 105 16.76 -17.95 -6.71
CA ARG A 105 17.08 -18.71 -7.96
C ARG A 105 18.51 -18.48 -8.47
N GLY A 106 19.43 -18.07 -7.60
CA GLY A 106 20.83 -17.79 -7.94
C GLY A 106 21.10 -16.37 -8.46
N TYR A 107 20.09 -15.50 -8.53
CA TYR A 107 20.26 -14.10 -8.90
C TYR A 107 20.54 -13.24 -7.67
N SER A 108 21.53 -12.35 -7.77
CA SER A 108 21.89 -11.40 -6.71
C SER A 108 20.87 -10.27 -6.61
N LEU A 109 20.85 -9.56 -5.48
CA LEU A 109 20.06 -8.33 -5.35
C LEU A 109 20.35 -7.30 -6.47
N ALA A 110 21.59 -7.25 -6.94
CA ALA A 110 22.01 -6.33 -8.01
C ALA A 110 21.34 -6.66 -9.35
N ASP A 111 21.09 -7.94 -9.64
CA ASP A 111 20.40 -8.38 -10.87
C ASP A 111 18.93 -7.92 -10.86
N TRP A 112 18.24 -8.07 -9.74
CA TRP A 112 16.85 -7.60 -9.59
C TRP A 112 16.72 -6.07 -9.67
N VAL A 113 17.68 -5.34 -9.09
CA VAL A 113 17.73 -3.87 -9.20
C VAL A 113 18.07 -3.44 -10.64
N CYS A 114 18.97 -4.15 -11.33
CA CYS A 114 19.29 -3.89 -12.73
C CYS A 114 18.07 -4.10 -13.63
N LEU A 115 17.37 -5.24 -13.45
CA LEU A 115 16.13 -5.55 -14.17
C LEU A 115 15.10 -4.42 -14.03
N ALA A 116 14.75 -4.05 -12.80
CA ALA A 116 13.78 -3.00 -12.51
C ALA A 116 14.16 -1.61 -13.07
N TYR A 117 15.45 -1.32 -13.23
CA TYR A 117 15.89 -0.09 -13.87
C TYR A 117 15.59 -0.10 -15.37
N PHE A 118 15.98 -1.17 -16.07
CA PHE A 118 15.81 -1.26 -17.52
C PHE A 118 14.37 -1.57 -17.95
N THR A 119 13.56 -2.22 -17.12
CA THR A 119 12.15 -2.50 -17.44
C THR A 119 11.23 -1.31 -17.18
N SER A 120 11.46 -0.51 -16.14
CA SER A 120 10.51 0.56 -15.79
C SER A 120 11.10 1.86 -15.23
N GLY A 121 12.42 2.00 -15.17
CA GLY A 121 13.05 3.15 -14.50
C GLY A 121 12.69 3.22 -13.01
N PHE A 122 12.49 2.07 -12.36
CA PHE A 122 11.97 1.93 -10.98
C PHE A 122 10.53 2.43 -10.73
N ASN A 123 9.76 2.72 -11.78
CA ASN A 123 8.35 3.06 -11.64
C ASN A 123 7.50 1.80 -11.37
N ALA A 124 6.81 1.76 -10.23
CA ALA A 124 5.94 0.65 -9.84
C ALA A 124 4.55 0.69 -10.50
N ALA A 125 4.16 1.84 -11.07
CA ALA A 125 2.94 2.01 -11.86
C ALA A 125 3.25 2.10 -13.38
N ALA A 126 4.41 1.62 -13.83
CA ALA A 126 4.72 1.56 -15.24
C ALA A 126 3.76 0.62 -15.98
N LEU A 127 3.27 1.08 -17.13
CA LEU A 127 2.35 0.35 -17.99
C LEU A 127 2.75 0.60 -19.44
N ASP A 128 2.91 -0.48 -20.18
CA ASP A 128 3.24 -0.47 -21.60
C ASP A 128 2.32 -1.45 -22.37
N TYR A 129 2.12 -1.19 -23.66
CA TYR A 129 1.09 -1.81 -24.50
C TYR A 129 1.71 -2.48 -25.72
N GLU A 130 1.54 -3.79 -25.83
CA GLU A 130 2.02 -4.60 -26.94
C GLU A 130 1.06 -4.56 -28.13
N ALA A 131 1.59 -4.79 -29.33
CA ALA A 131 0.81 -4.77 -30.57
C ALA A 131 -0.29 -5.86 -30.66
N ASP A 132 -0.23 -6.90 -29.82
CA ASP A 132 -1.27 -7.93 -29.70
C ASP A 132 -2.39 -7.57 -28.70
N GLY A 133 -2.31 -6.40 -28.07
CA GLY A 133 -3.24 -5.96 -27.02
C GLY A 133 -2.93 -6.50 -25.63
N SER A 134 -1.83 -7.24 -25.44
CA SER A 134 -1.31 -7.52 -24.10
C SER A 134 -0.64 -6.28 -23.49
N THR A 135 -0.46 -6.29 -22.17
CA THR A 135 0.15 -5.17 -21.43
C THR A 135 1.29 -5.66 -20.56
N ASN A 136 2.33 -4.85 -20.45
CA ASN A 136 3.48 -5.04 -19.56
C ASN A 136 3.27 -4.18 -18.30
N ASN A 137 3.21 -4.80 -17.12
CA ASN A 137 2.66 -4.15 -15.92
C ASN A 137 3.67 -4.06 -14.76
N GLY A 138 3.75 -2.89 -14.13
CA GLY A 138 4.48 -2.63 -12.90
C GLY A 138 6.01 -2.64 -13.05
N ILE A 139 6.70 -2.68 -11.90
CA ILE A 139 8.15 -2.45 -11.83
C ILE A 139 9.00 -3.47 -12.61
N PHE A 140 8.49 -4.70 -12.76
CA PHE A 140 9.14 -5.78 -13.51
C PHE A 140 8.46 -6.07 -14.87
N GLN A 141 7.56 -5.20 -15.33
CA GLN A 141 6.88 -5.31 -16.63
C GLN A 141 6.27 -6.70 -16.88
N ILE A 142 5.50 -7.19 -15.91
CA ILE A 142 4.88 -8.52 -15.94
C ILE A 142 3.76 -8.53 -16.99
N ASN A 143 3.92 -9.33 -18.05
CA ASN A 143 3.03 -9.32 -19.20
C ASN A 143 1.71 -10.11 -19.01
N SER A 144 0.58 -9.50 -19.39
CA SER A 144 -0.79 -10.04 -19.22
C SER A 144 -1.19 -11.18 -20.18
N ARG A 145 -0.42 -11.44 -21.25
CA ARG A 145 -0.62 -12.60 -22.15
C ARG A 145 -0.45 -13.94 -21.42
N ARG A 146 0.28 -13.97 -20.29
CA ARG A 146 0.62 -15.20 -19.56
C ARG A 146 0.50 -15.10 -18.03
N TRP A 147 0.96 -13.99 -17.44
CA TRP A 147 1.31 -13.98 -16.03
C TRP A 147 0.18 -13.53 -15.12
N CYS A 148 -0.45 -12.39 -15.43
CA CYS A 148 -1.57 -11.81 -14.67
C CYS A 148 -2.81 -11.65 -15.57
N SER A 149 -3.99 -11.40 -14.97
CA SER A 149 -5.24 -11.19 -15.71
C SER A 149 -5.67 -9.72 -15.75
N ASN A 150 -6.14 -9.27 -16.92
CA ASN A 150 -6.87 -8.02 -17.13
C ASN A 150 -8.37 -8.27 -17.40
N LEU A 151 -8.95 -9.33 -16.82
CA LEU A 151 -10.29 -9.84 -17.13
C LEU A 151 -10.48 -10.35 -18.58
N THR A 152 -9.41 -10.37 -19.38
CA THR A 152 -9.37 -11.04 -20.68
C THR A 152 -9.70 -12.54 -20.51
N PRO A 153 -10.64 -13.11 -21.27
CA PRO A 153 -10.90 -14.54 -21.23
C PRO A 153 -9.74 -15.34 -21.81
N ASN A 154 -9.60 -16.60 -21.38
CA ASN A 154 -8.68 -17.60 -21.94
C ASN A 154 -7.16 -17.31 -21.80
N VAL A 155 -6.72 -16.36 -20.96
CA VAL A 155 -5.29 -16.21 -20.60
C VAL A 155 -4.88 -17.13 -19.43
N PRO A 156 -3.65 -17.67 -19.39
CA PRO A 156 -3.22 -18.63 -18.38
C PRO A 156 -3.22 -18.13 -16.92
N ASN A 157 -3.01 -16.82 -16.70
CA ASN A 157 -2.89 -16.18 -15.38
C ASN A 157 -2.03 -17.01 -14.38
N VAL A 158 -0.80 -17.33 -14.78
CA VAL A 158 0.11 -18.22 -14.02
C VAL A 158 0.30 -17.76 -12.57
N CYS A 159 0.34 -16.45 -12.34
CA CYS A 159 0.56 -15.83 -11.02
C CYS A 159 -0.73 -15.72 -10.20
N ARG A 160 -1.90 -16.07 -10.77
CA ARG A 160 -3.24 -16.06 -10.13
C ARG A 160 -3.62 -14.70 -9.52
N MET A 161 -3.38 -13.63 -10.26
CA MET A 161 -3.56 -12.24 -9.79
C MET A 161 -4.03 -11.34 -10.93
N TYR A 162 -4.66 -10.22 -10.57
CA TYR A 162 -4.89 -9.13 -11.52
C TYR A 162 -3.59 -8.39 -11.83
N CYS A 163 -3.50 -7.72 -12.98
CA CYS A 163 -2.32 -6.90 -13.28
C CYS A 163 -2.33 -5.55 -12.53
N SER A 164 -3.53 -5.04 -12.19
CA SER A 164 -3.79 -3.90 -11.30
C SER A 164 -3.65 -4.26 -9.83
#